data_AF-A0AAV1N6P0-F1
#
_entry.id   AF-A0AAV1N6P0-F1
#
_cell.length_a   1.000
_cell.length_b   1.000
_cell.length_c   1.000
_cell.angle_alpha   90.00
_cell.angle_beta   90.00
_cell.angle_gamma   90.00
#
_symmetry.space_group_name_H-M   'P 1'
#
loop_
_entity.id
_entity.type
_entity.pdbx_description
1 polymer ?
#
loop_
_entity_poly.entity_id
_entity_poly.type
_entity_poly.pdbx_seq_one_letter_code
_entity_poly.pdbx_strand_id
1 'polypeptide(L)' 'MRPLYVILTLGALASSGVLLAMSAPTEDWQTATSIYDFSATDIDGNVVSLEKYRGDVVIITNVASK' A
#
# COMPACT_ATOMS: atom_id res chain seq x y z
N MET A 1 49.69 33.29 28.53
CA MET A 1 48.46 34.05 28.81
C MET A 1 47.29 33.27 28.23
N ARG A 2 46.59 32.49 29.08
CA ARG A 2 45.18 32.00 29.05
C ARG A 2 44.48 31.67 27.71
N PRO A 3 43.52 30.72 27.67
CA PRO A 3 43.36 29.49 28.48
C PRO A 3 42.72 28.29 27.71
N LEU A 4 42.92 27.08 28.25
CA LEU A 4 41.89 26.09 28.57
C LEU A 4 40.54 26.18 27.80
N TYR A 5 40.34 25.37 26.74
CA TYR A 5 39.02 24.86 26.38
C TYR A 5 39.15 23.46 25.77
N VAL A 6 38.84 22.48 26.62
CA VAL A 6 38.03 21.31 26.24
C VAL A 6 38.75 20.27 25.39
N ILE A 7 39.61 19.51 26.06
CA ILE A 7 39.56 18.05 25.92
C ILE A 7 38.25 17.62 26.58
N LEU A 8 37.23 17.29 25.79
CA LEU A 8 36.10 16.49 26.26
C LEU A 8 35.64 15.60 25.10
N THR A 9 36.08 14.34 25.17
CA THR A 9 35.27 13.11 24.95
C THR A 9 34.42 13.04 23.68
N LEU A 10 34.32 11.96 22.92
CA LEU A 10 34.69 10.56 23.00
C LEU A 10 34.07 10.01 21.71
N GLY A 11 34.74 9.08 21.03
CA GLY A 11 34.23 8.52 19.79
C GLY A 11 32.79 7.99 19.93
N ALA A 12 31.93 8.35 18.97
CA ALA A 12 30.78 7.55 18.61
C ALA A 12 30.96 7.17 17.13
N LEU A 13 31.50 5.96 16.95
CA LEU A 13 31.44 5.20 15.71
C LEU A 13 29.98 5.13 15.21
N ALA A 14 29.83 5.29 13.91
CA ALA A 14 28.78 4.76 13.04
C ALA A 14 27.50 4.24 13.73
N SER A 15 26.39 4.95 13.59
CA SER A 15 25.10 4.28 13.41
C SER A 15 24.75 4.33 11.93
N SER A 16 24.90 3.16 11.30
CA SER A 16 24.38 2.83 9.98
C SER A 16 22.99 3.39 9.75
N GLY A 17 22.76 3.85 8.53
CA GLY A 17 21.50 4.43 8.08
C GLY A 17 20.30 3.55 8.43
N VAL A 18 19.35 4.14 9.14
CA VAL A 18 17.97 3.66 9.11
C VAL A 18 17.31 4.40 7.95
N LEU A 19 17.40 3.81 6.75
CA LEU A 19 16.46 4.14 5.68
C LEU A 19 15.13 3.51 6.12
N LEU A 20 14.21 4.33 6.61
CA LEU A 20 12.82 3.93 6.74
C LEU A 20 12.32 3.64 5.32
N ALA A 21 12.28 2.38 4.93
CA ALA A 21 11.58 1.93 3.75
C ALA A 21 10.10 2.25 3.98
N MET A 22 9.63 3.40 3.48
CA MET A 22 8.21 3.67 3.40
C MET A 22 7.63 2.68 2.41
N SER A 23 6.98 1.64 2.92
CA SER A 23 6.18 0.74 2.09
C SER A 23 5.17 1.61 1.33
N ALA A 24 5.13 1.46 -0.01
CA ALA A 24 4.07 2.05 -0.79
C ALA A 24 2.70 1.64 -0.19
N PRO A 25 1.67 2.50 -0.25
CA PRO A 25 0.32 2.08 0.08
C PRO A 25 0.02 0.79 -0.69
N THR A 26 -0.43 -0.24 0.01
CA THR A 26 -0.93 -1.43 -0.67
C THR A 26 -2.13 -1.01 -1.49
N GLU A 27 -2.13 -1.33 -2.78
CA GLU A 27 -3.27 -1.08 -3.65
C GLU A 27 -4.50 -1.81 -3.08
N ASP A 28 -5.69 -1.23 -3.21
CA ASP A 28 -6.91 -1.76 -2.58
C ASP A 28 -7.14 -3.24 -2.93
N TRP A 29 -6.86 -3.63 -4.18
CA TRP A 29 -6.99 -5.01 -4.66
C TRP A 29 -6.01 -5.99 -4.00
N GLN A 30 -4.87 -5.53 -3.47
CA GLN A 30 -3.88 -6.36 -2.78
C GLN A 30 -4.34 -6.77 -1.38
N THR A 31 -5.25 -6.00 -0.78
CA THR A 31 -5.78 -6.25 0.57
C THR A 31 -7.21 -6.80 0.57
N ALA A 32 -7.85 -6.86 -0.61
CA ALA A 32 -9.20 -7.39 -0.76
C ALA A 32 -9.27 -8.88 -0.39
N THR A 33 -10.34 -9.24 0.30
CA THR A 33 -10.57 -10.61 0.79
C THR A 33 -11.70 -11.30 0.04
N SER A 34 -12.54 -10.52 -0.64
CA SER A 34 -13.70 -10.99 -1.38
C SER A 34 -13.93 -10.16 -2.64
N ILE A 35 -14.63 -10.75 -3.61
CA ILE A 35 -15.14 -10.01 -4.77
C ILE A 35 -16.11 -8.88 -4.36
N TYR A 36 -16.73 -8.98 -3.18
CA TYR A 36 -17.67 -7.97 -2.67
C TYR A 36 -17.00 -6.66 -2.26
N ASP A 37 -15.67 -6.65 -2.13
CA ASP A 37 -14.88 -5.45 -1.82
C ASP A 37 -14.72 -4.54 -3.06
N PHE A 38 -15.21 -4.97 -4.22
CA PHE A 38 -15.04 -4.29 -5.50
C PHE A 38 -16.35 -3.72 -6.04
N SER A 39 -16.20 -2.67 -6.85
CA SER A 39 -17.25 -2.13 -7.71
C SER A 39 -16.77 -2.12 -9.16
N ALA A 40 -17.71 -2.22 -10.10
CA ALA A 40 -17.43 -2.16 -11.52
C ALA A 40 -18.38 -1.18 -12.21
N THR A 41 -17.89 -0.53 -13.27
CA THR A 41 -18.75 0.24 -14.16
C THR A 41 -19.51 -0.72 -15.07
N ASP A 42 -20.84 -0.64 -15.06
CA ASP A 42 -21.67 -1.43 -15.98
C ASP A 42 -21.67 -0.85 -17.40
N ILE A 43 -22.38 -1.51 -18.33
CA ILE A 43 -22.43 -1.09 -19.74
C ILE A 43 -23.13 0.25 -19.95
N ASP A 44 -23.93 0.68 -18.97
CA ASP A 44 -24.69 1.91 -18.98
C ASP A 44 -23.91 3.07 -18.31
N GLY A 45 -22.71 2.79 -17.78
CA GLY A 45 -21.82 3.78 -17.16
C GLY A 45 -22.02 3.96 -15.66
N ASN A 46 -22.85 3.15 -15.01
CA ASN A 46 -23.09 3.24 -13.57
C ASN A 46 -22.04 2.45 -12.78
N VAL A 47 -21.57 3.02 -11.67
CA VAL A 47 -20.72 2.28 -10.73
C VAL A 47 -21.60 1.38 -9.87
N VAL A 48 -21.40 0.07 -9.98
CA VAL A 48 -22.20 -0.96 -9.30
C VAL A 48 -21.30 -1.81 -8.40
N SER A 49 -21.69 -1.96 -7.14
CA SER A 49 -21.01 -2.87 -6.20
C SER A 49 -21.27 -4.33 -6.56
N LEU A 50 -20.23 -5.17 -6.48
CA LEU A 50 -20.36 -6.61 -6.68
C LEU A 50 -20.98 -7.32 -5.46
N GLU A 51 -21.18 -6.62 -4.34
CA GLU A 51 -21.93 -7.13 -3.19
C GLU A 51 -23.34 -7.60 -3.56
N LYS A 52 -23.93 -7.08 -4.64
CA LYS A 52 -25.25 -7.50 -5.12
C LYS A 52 -25.36 -8.99 -5.47
N TYR A 53 -24.24 -9.69 -5.65
CA TYR A 53 -24.20 -11.13 -5.95
C TYR A 53 -23.97 -11.99 -4.70
N ARG A 54 -24.04 -11.42 -3.49
CA ARG A 54 -23.84 -12.15 -2.25
C ARG A 54 -24.89 -13.26 -2.11
N GLY A 55 -24.41 -14.50 -2.00
CA GLY A 55 -25.25 -15.70 -1.87
C GLY A 55 -25.42 -16.48 -3.17
N ASP A 56 -24.99 -15.92 -4.30
CA ASP A 56 -25.00 -16.58 -5.59
C ASP A 56 -23.61 -17.16 -5.95
N VAL A 57 -23.60 -18.17 -6.81
CA VAL A 57 -22.37 -18.67 -7.44
C VAL A 57 -22.02 -17.75 -8.61
N VAL A 58 -20.82 -17.14 -8.57
CA VAL A 58 -20.37 -16.15 -9.56
C VAL A 58 -19.21 -16.70 -10.40
N ILE A 59 -19.29 -16.55 -11.73
CA ILE A 59 -18.19 -16.83 -12.66
C ILE A 59 -17.71 -15.50 -13.25
N ILE A 60 -16.43 -15.20 -13.09
CA ILE A 60 -15.77 -14.02 -13.68
C ILE A 60 -14.98 -14.47 -14.90
N THR A 61 -15.20 -13.81 -16.04
CA THR A 61 -14.53 -14.12 -17.30
C THR A 61 -13.93 -12.86 -17.91
N ASN A 62 -12.73 -12.99 -18.49
CA ASN A 62 -12.14 -11.97 -19.34
C ASN A 62 -12.60 -12.23 -20.78
N VAL A 63 -13.23 -11.24 -21.41
CA VAL A 63 -13.72 -11.32 -22.79
C VAL A 63 -12.92 -10.39 -23.69
N ALA A 64 -12.62 -10.85 -24.91
CA ALA A 64 -12.00 -10.05 -25.96
C ALA A 64 -12.80 -10.22 -27.26
N SER A 65 -13.02 -9.12 -27.98
CA SER A 65 -13.62 -9.13 -29.32
C SER A 65 -12.57 -8.73 -30.37
N LYS A 66 -12.76 -9.17 -31.61
CA LYS A 66 -11.83 -8.97 -32.72
C LYS A 66 -12.01 -7.63 -33.40
#